data_AF-A0A0D9RIJ5-F1
#
_entry.id   AF-A0A0D9RIJ5-F1
#
_cell.length_a   1.000
_cell.length_b   1.000
_cell.length_c   1.000
_cell.angle_alpha   90.00
_cell.angle_beta   90.00
_cell.angle_gamma   90.00
#
_symmetry.space_group_name_H-M   'P 1'
#
loop_
_entity.id
_entity.type
_entity.pdbx_description
1 polymer ?
#
loop_
_entity_poly.entity_id
_entity_poly.type
_entity_poly.pdbx_seq_one_letter_code
_entity_poly.pdbx_strand_id
1 'polypeptide(L)'
;MAAPPQLRALLVAVNALLRKRRYHAALAVLKGFRNGAVYGAKIRAPHALVMTFLFRNGSLQEKLWAILQATYMHSWNLAWFVFTYKGLRALQSCIQGKTYPAHAFLAAFLGGILVFGENNNINSQINMYLLSRVLFALGRLAVEKGYIPEPRWDPFPLLTAVVWGLVLWLFEYHRSTLQPSLQSSMTYLYEDSNVWHGISDFLIYNKSRPSN
;
A
#
# COMPACT_ATOMS: atom_id res chain seq x y z
N MET A 1 -7.09 -39.46 -7.11
CA MET A 1 -8.50 -39.76 -7.47
C MET A 1 -8.94 -38.82 -8.59
N ALA A 2 -9.50 -39.35 -9.67
CA ALA A 2 -9.99 -38.55 -10.80
C ALA A 2 -11.23 -37.72 -10.38
N ALA A 3 -11.23 -36.41 -10.68
CA ALA A 3 -12.40 -35.55 -10.49
C ALA A 3 -13.67 -36.17 -11.14
N PRO A 4 -14.85 -36.09 -10.49
CA PRO A 4 -16.10 -36.62 -11.02
C PRO A 4 -16.40 -36.10 -12.43
N PRO A 5 -17.05 -36.88 -13.31
CA PRO A 5 -17.30 -36.49 -14.71
C PRO A 5 -18.12 -35.19 -14.83
N GLN A 6 -19.06 -34.96 -13.90
CA GLN A 6 -19.82 -33.70 -13.82
C GLN A 6 -18.92 -32.49 -13.50
N LEU A 7 -17.94 -32.66 -12.61
CA LEU A 7 -16.99 -31.61 -12.26
C LEU A 7 -16.08 -31.28 -13.45
N ARG A 8 -15.65 -32.29 -14.21
CA ARG A 8 -14.87 -32.08 -15.44
C ARG A 8 -15.66 -31.32 -16.51
N ALA A 9 -16.92 -31.69 -16.73
CA ALA A 9 -17.79 -31.00 -17.67
C ALA A 9 -18.02 -29.53 -17.28
N LEU A 10 -18.26 -29.27 -15.98
CA LEU A 10 -18.38 -27.92 -15.44
C LEU A 10 -17.09 -27.11 -15.65
N LEU A 11 -15.92 -27.69 -15.36
CA LEU A 11 -14.62 -27.04 -15.56
C LEU A 11 -14.39 -26.67 -17.03
N VAL A 12 -14.74 -27.55 -17.97
CA VAL A 12 -14.64 -27.27 -19.41
C VAL A 12 -15.57 -26.13 -19.81
N ALA A 13 -16.83 -26.15 -19.35
CA ALA A 13 -17.81 -25.10 -19.64
C ALA A 13 -17.37 -23.73 -19.09
N VAL A 14 -16.89 -23.68 -17.85
CA VAL A 14 -16.35 -22.46 -17.22
C VAL A 14 -15.12 -21.96 -17.97
N ASN A 15 -14.17 -22.84 -18.31
CA ASN A 15 -12.99 -22.45 -19.09
C ASN A 15 -13.34 -21.92 -20.47
N ALA A 16 -14.34 -22.50 -21.13
CA ALA A 16 -14.84 -21.99 -22.41
C ALA A 16 -15.44 -20.59 -22.25
N LEU A 17 -16.22 -20.34 -21.19
CA LEU A 17 -16.78 -19.02 -20.88
C LEU A 17 -15.69 -17.99 -20.61
N LEU A 18 -14.66 -18.35 -19.83
CA LEU A 18 -13.53 -17.47 -19.49
C LEU A 18 -12.71 -17.05 -20.72
N ARG A 19 -12.69 -17.87 -21.77
CA ARG A 19 -11.98 -17.59 -23.03
C ARG A 19 -12.79 -16.73 -24.01
N LYS A 20 -14.10 -16.52 -23.80
CA LYS A 20 -14.93 -15.71 -24.70
C LYS A 20 -14.55 -14.23 -24.62
N ARG A 21 -14.10 -13.67 -25.74
CA ARG A 21 -13.71 -12.25 -25.88
C ARG A 21 -14.84 -11.28 -25.51
N ARG A 22 -16.11 -11.65 -25.71
CA ARG A 22 -17.29 -10.85 -25.37
C ARG A 22 -17.35 -10.46 -23.89
N TYR A 23 -16.93 -11.33 -22.97
CA TYR A 23 -16.98 -11.07 -21.53
C TYR A 23 -15.64 -10.64 -20.95
N HIS A 24 -14.62 -10.46 -21.78
CA HIS A 24 -13.25 -10.24 -21.33
C HIS A 24 -13.13 -9.00 -20.44
N ALA A 25 -13.81 -7.89 -20.75
CA ALA A 25 -13.74 -6.67 -19.95
C ALA A 25 -14.33 -6.88 -18.55
N ALA A 26 -15.54 -7.46 -18.46
CA ALA A 26 -16.19 -7.76 -17.18
C ALA A 26 -15.40 -8.77 -16.34
N LEU A 27 -14.87 -9.83 -16.97
CA LEU A 27 -14.02 -10.82 -16.31
C LEU A 27 -12.69 -10.20 -15.83
N ALA A 28 -12.12 -9.25 -16.59
CA ALA A 28 -10.91 -8.54 -16.20
C ALA A 28 -11.12 -7.57 -15.03
N VAL A 29 -12.31 -6.95 -14.94
CA VAL A 29 -12.76 -6.16 -13.78
C VAL A 29 -12.87 -7.06 -12.55
N LEU A 30 -13.60 -8.18 -12.66
CA LEU A 30 -13.80 -9.11 -11.54
C LEU A 30 -12.47 -9.73 -11.06
N LYS A 31 -11.63 -10.21 -11.98
CA LYS A 31 -10.29 -10.72 -11.64
C LYS A 31 -9.41 -9.62 -11.04
N GLY A 32 -9.56 -8.38 -11.53
CA GLY A 32 -8.87 -7.21 -10.99
C GLY A 32 -9.25 -6.92 -9.54
N PHE A 33 -10.55 -6.89 -9.24
CA PHE A 33 -11.08 -6.73 -7.89
C PHE A 33 -10.52 -7.80 -6.94
N ARG A 34 -10.63 -9.09 -7.32
CA ARG A 34 -10.07 -10.20 -6.55
C ARG A 34 -8.57 -10.05 -6.32
N ASN A 35 -7.83 -9.62 -7.34
CA ASN A 35 -6.39 -9.43 -7.21
C ASN A 35 -6.06 -8.28 -6.25
N GLY A 36 -6.81 -7.18 -6.29
CA GLY A 36 -6.67 -6.08 -5.33
C GLY A 36 -6.92 -6.56 -3.90
N ALA A 37 -7.99 -7.32 -3.67
CA ALA A 37 -8.30 -7.87 -2.34
C ALA A 37 -7.18 -8.81 -1.83
N VAL A 38 -6.75 -9.76 -2.65
CA VAL A 38 -5.72 -10.74 -2.26
C VAL A 38 -4.36 -10.09 -2.05
N TYR A 39 -3.96 -9.17 -2.93
CA TYR A 39 -2.69 -8.46 -2.80
C TYR A 39 -2.68 -7.58 -1.56
N GLY A 40 -3.76 -6.80 -1.35
CA GLY A 40 -3.89 -5.94 -0.17
C GLY A 40 -3.79 -6.75 1.12
N ALA A 41 -4.47 -7.91 1.19
CA ALA A 41 -4.43 -8.75 2.37
C ALA A 41 -3.02 -9.30 2.63
N LYS A 42 -2.34 -9.81 1.59
CA LYS A 42 -1.00 -10.40 1.69
C LYS A 42 0.07 -9.42 2.18
N ILE A 43 -0.04 -8.15 1.82
CA ILE A 43 0.94 -7.14 2.24
C ILE A 43 0.53 -6.53 3.59
N ARG A 44 -0.75 -6.20 3.76
CA ARG A 44 -1.20 -5.46 4.95
C ARG A 44 -1.27 -6.32 6.19
N ALA A 45 -1.69 -7.58 6.09
CA ALA A 45 -1.85 -8.42 7.27
C ALA A 45 -0.52 -8.63 8.02
N PRO A 46 0.60 -9.02 7.37
CA PRO A 46 1.88 -9.16 8.06
C PRO A 46 2.38 -7.83 8.65
N HIS A 47 2.24 -6.73 7.90
CA HIS A 47 2.65 -5.41 8.37
C HIS A 47 1.83 -4.96 9.61
N ALA A 48 0.51 -5.07 9.54
CA ALA A 48 -0.38 -4.69 10.65
C ALA A 48 -0.15 -5.58 11.87
N LEU A 49 0.13 -6.87 11.67
CA LEU A 49 0.51 -7.79 12.73
C LEU A 49 1.76 -7.30 13.46
N VAL A 50 2.87 -7.11 12.74
CA VAL A 50 4.14 -6.68 13.35
C VAL A 50 3.99 -5.33 14.05
N MET A 51 3.40 -4.34 13.38
CA MET A 51 3.26 -2.99 13.95
C MET A 51 2.36 -2.97 15.19
N THR A 52 1.29 -3.77 15.20
CA THR A 52 0.36 -3.84 16.34
C THR A 52 1.00 -4.52 17.54
N PHE A 53 1.76 -5.60 17.33
CA PHE A 53 2.43 -6.27 18.44
C PHE A 53 3.62 -5.49 18.98
N LEU A 54 4.31 -4.72 18.13
CA LEU A 54 5.47 -3.92 18.52
C LEU A 54 5.09 -2.62 19.25
N PHE A 55 4.07 -1.89 18.74
CA PHE A 55 3.82 -0.52 19.20
C PHE A 55 2.44 -0.31 19.86
N ARG A 56 1.51 -1.26 19.78
CA ARG A 56 0.17 -1.10 20.36
C ARG A 56 0.04 -1.84 21.69
N ASN A 57 -0.46 -1.13 22.69
CA ASN A 57 -0.89 -1.71 23.98
C ASN A 57 -2.38 -2.07 23.91
N GLY A 58 -2.80 -3.08 24.69
CA GLY A 58 -4.18 -3.56 24.72
C GLY A 58 -4.28 -5.08 24.78
N SER A 59 -5.53 -5.56 24.87
CA SER A 59 -5.83 -6.99 24.92
C SER A 59 -5.54 -7.68 23.59
N LEU A 60 -5.37 -9.01 23.60
CA LEU A 60 -5.18 -9.79 22.37
C LEU A 60 -6.37 -9.63 21.41
N GLN A 61 -7.59 -9.50 21.95
CA GLN A 61 -8.80 -9.30 21.13
C GLN A 61 -8.76 -7.96 20.40
N GLU A 62 -8.39 -6.87 21.09
CA GLU A 62 -8.26 -5.54 20.47
C GLU A 62 -7.18 -5.52 19.39
N LYS A 63 -6.06 -6.19 19.64
CA LYS A 63 -4.97 -6.31 18.66
C LYS A 63 -5.41 -7.07 17.41
N LEU A 64 -6.06 -8.22 17.58
CA LEU A 64 -6.57 -9.02 16.47
C LEU A 64 -7.62 -8.24 15.66
N TRP A 65 -8.55 -7.56 16.33
CA TRP A 65 -9.56 -6.74 15.67
C TRP A 65 -8.93 -5.62 14.86
N ALA A 66 -7.94 -4.93 15.42
CA ALA A 66 -7.21 -3.87 14.73
C ALA A 66 -6.49 -4.37 13.47
N ILE A 67 -5.86 -5.55 13.55
CA ILE A 67 -5.17 -6.17 12.41
C ILE A 67 -6.17 -6.52 11.31
N LEU A 68 -7.30 -7.13 11.68
CA LEU A 68 -8.36 -7.51 10.74
C LEU A 68 -8.98 -6.27 10.07
N GLN A 69 -9.33 -5.25 10.85
CA GLN A 69 -9.91 -4.01 10.33
C GLN A 69 -8.95 -3.29 9.39
N ALA A 70 -7.67 -3.18 9.77
CA ALA A 70 -6.66 -2.54 8.92
C ALA A 70 -6.41 -3.31 7.62
N THR A 71 -6.39 -4.65 7.71
CA THR A 71 -6.23 -5.53 6.54
C THR A 71 -7.44 -5.42 5.62
N TYR A 72 -8.65 -5.47 6.18
CA TYR A 72 -9.90 -5.36 5.44
C TYR A 72 -9.98 -4.03 4.70
N MET A 73 -9.79 -2.91 5.40
CA MET A 73 -9.88 -1.57 4.80
C MET A 73 -8.88 -1.40 3.65
N HIS A 74 -7.61 -1.80 3.84
CA HIS A 74 -6.61 -1.72 2.78
C HIS A 74 -6.96 -2.59 1.56
N SER A 75 -7.38 -3.84 1.81
CA SER A 75 -7.72 -4.81 0.76
C SER A 75 -8.97 -4.37 -0.01
N TRP A 76 -9.96 -3.84 0.70
CA TRP A 76 -11.20 -3.34 0.15
C TRP A 76 -10.96 -2.13 -0.75
N ASN A 77 -10.20 -1.15 -0.27
CA ASN A 77 -9.85 0.03 -1.06
C ASN A 77 -9.09 -0.37 -2.32
N LEU A 78 -8.11 -1.28 -2.24
CA LEU A 78 -7.38 -1.70 -3.43
C LEU A 78 -8.26 -2.47 -4.43
N ALA A 79 -9.15 -3.34 -3.93
CA ALA A 79 -10.10 -4.08 -4.77
C ALA A 79 -11.04 -3.14 -5.53
N TRP A 80 -11.65 -2.18 -4.81
CA TRP A 80 -12.55 -1.19 -5.40
C TRP A 80 -11.85 -0.22 -6.32
N PHE A 81 -10.62 0.19 -6.03
CA PHE A 81 -9.86 1.03 -6.94
C PHE A 81 -9.64 0.33 -8.29
N VAL A 82 -9.22 -0.93 -8.28
CA VAL A 82 -9.01 -1.69 -9.53
C VAL A 82 -10.33 -1.92 -10.26
N PHE A 83 -11.41 -2.21 -9.53
CA PHE A 83 -12.76 -2.34 -10.11
C PHE A 83 -13.19 -1.06 -10.81
N THR A 84 -13.14 0.07 -10.11
CA THR A 84 -13.54 1.38 -10.61
C THR A 84 -12.67 1.81 -11.80
N TYR A 85 -11.34 1.70 -11.68
CA TYR A 85 -10.42 2.04 -12.78
C TYR A 85 -10.71 1.25 -14.05
N LYS A 86 -10.82 -0.09 -13.94
CA LYS A 86 -11.07 -0.94 -15.12
C LYS A 86 -12.48 -0.76 -15.67
N GLY A 87 -13.47 -0.56 -14.79
CA GLY A 87 -14.85 -0.27 -15.18
C GLY A 87 -14.97 1.03 -15.95
N LEU A 88 -14.40 2.13 -15.41
CA LEU A 88 -14.35 3.43 -16.08
C LEU A 88 -13.60 3.37 -17.41
N ARG A 89 -12.45 2.67 -17.48
CA ARG A 89 -11.72 2.49 -18.74
C ARG A 89 -12.52 1.71 -19.78
N ALA A 90 -13.22 0.65 -19.38
CA ALA A 90 -14.07 -0.12 -20.28
C ALA A 90 -15.23 0.74 -20.79
N LEU A 91 -15.84 1.54 -19.91
CA LEU A 91 -16.91 2.47 -20.26
C LEU A 91 -16.42 3.56 -21.24
N GLN A 92 -15.29 4.21 -20.95
CA GLN A 92 -14.69 5.23 -21.83
C GLN A 92 -14.36 4.67 -23.21
N SER A 93 -13.79 3.46 -23.27
CA SER A 93 -13.48 2.79 -24.54
C SER A 93 -14.74 2.40 -25.32
N CYS A 94 -15.82 2.05 -24.62
CA CYS A 94 -17.10 1.72 -25.24
C CYS A 94 -17.76 2.97 -25.86
N ILE A 95 -17.77 4.08 -25.10
CA ILE A 95 -18.40 5.34 -25.53
C ILE A 95 -17.64 5.97 -26.72
N GLN A 96 -16.31 5.97 -26.69
CA GLN A 96 -15.50 6.66 -27.71
C GLN A 96 -15.07 5.76 -28.87
N GLY A 97 -15.29 4.44 -28.78
CA GLY A 97 -14.85 3.46 -29.78
C GLY A 97 -13.33 3.31 -29.95
N LYS A 98 -12.51 4.06 -29.18
CA LYS A 98 -11.05 4.06 -29.21
C LYS A 98 -10.48 4.18 -27.79
N THR A 99 -9.25 3.74 -27.59
CA THR A 99 -8.53 3.90 -26.30
C THR A 99 -7.50 5.01 -26.40
N TYR A 100 -7.63 6.04 -25.55
CA TYR A 100 -6.66 7.13 -25.45
C TYR A 100 -5.85 7.06 -24.15
N PRO A 101 -4.60 7.54 -24.11
CA PRO A 101 -3.81 7.61 -22.88
C PRO A 101 -4.51 8.40 -21.77
N ALA A 102 -5.19 9.50 -22.12
CA ALA A 102 -5.94 10.33 -21.17
C ALA A 102 -7.06 9.57 -20.43
N HIS A 103 -7.62 8.50 -21.03
CA HIS A 103 -8.60 7.63 -20.34
C HIS A 103 -8.00 6.97 -19.11
N ALA A 104 -6.76 6.51 -19.20
CA ALA A 104 -6.10 5.86 -18.08
C ALA A 104 -5.91 6.84 -16.91
N PHE A 105 -5.46 8.06 -17.21
CA PHE A 105 -5.30 9.10 -16.19
C PHE A 105 -6.64 9.49 -15.57
N LEU A 106 -7.65 9.82 -16.39
CA LEU A 106 -8.95 10.26 -15.89
C LEU A 106 -9.66 9.16 -15.08
N ALA A 107 -9.63 7.91 -15.54
CA ALA A 107 -10.22 6.79 -14.80
C ALA A 107 -9.50 6.57 -13.45
N ALA A 108 -8.17 6.68 -13.42
CA ALA A 108 -7.39 6.53 -12.19
C ALA A 108 -7.61 7.72 -11.23
N PHE A 109 -7.72 8.93 -11.75
CA PHE A 109 -8.00 10.15 -10.98
C PHE A 109 -9.36 10.06 -10.29
N LEU A 110 -10.42 9.75 -11.05
CA LEU A 110 -11.77 9.57 -10.50
C LEU A 110 -11.83 8.39 -9.52
N GLY A 111 -11.20 7.26 -9.85
CA GLY A 111 -11.09 6.12 -8.94
C GLY A 111 -10.36 6.48 -7.64
N GLY A 112 -9.34 7.33 -7.72
CA GLY A 112 -8.58 7.82 -6.57
C GLY A 112 -9.45 8.64 -5.62
N ILE A 113 -10.21 9.60 -6.15
CA ILE A 113 -11.14 10.42 -5.36
C ILE A 113 -12.21 9.54 -4.70
N LEU A 114 -12.80 8.61 -5.46
CA LEU A 114 -13.91 7.78 -4.97
C LEU A 114 -13.50 6.77 -3.91
N VAL A 115 -12.26 6.24 -3.98
CA VAL A 115 -11.84 5.10 -3.15
C VAL A 115 -10.85 5.50 -2.04
N PHE A 116 -10.01 6.52 -2.29
CA PHE A 116 -8.99 6.98 -1.37
C PHE A 116 -9.23 8.40 -0.85
N GLY A 117 -10.45 8.93 -1.01
CA GLY A 117 -10.81 10.29 -0.60
C GLY A 117 -10.82 10.53 0.92
N GLU A 118 -11.00 9.48 1.72
CA GLU A 118 -10.95 9.59 3.18
C GLU A 118 -9.52 9.75 3.69
N ASN A 119 -9.30 10.75 4.54
CA ASN A 119 -8.03 10.95 5.24
C ASN A 119 -7.95 10.04 6.47
N ASN A 120 -7.40 8.83 6.30
CA ASN A 120 -7.12 7.90 7.37
C ASN A 120 -5.68 7.37 7.27
N ASN A 121 -5.15 6.80 8.36
CA ASN A 121 -3.75 6.34 8.43
C ASN A 121 -3.36 5.36 7.32
N ILE A 122 -4.30 4.55 6.81
CA ILE A 122 -4.01 3.59 5.74
C ILE A 122 -3.90 4.30 4.40
N ASN A 123 -4.86 5.17 4.08
CA ASN A 123 -4.86 5.95 2.85
C ASN A 123 -3.66 6.90 2.81
N SER A 124 -3.32 7.56 3.92
CA SER A 124 -2.13 8.41 4.03
C SER A 124 -0.83 7.63 3.79
N GLN A 125 -0.71 6.42 4.36
CA GLN A 125 0.45 5.55 4.09
C GLN A 125 0.56 5.16 2.60
N ILE A 126 -0.56 4.81 1.96
CA ILE A 126 -0.59 4.50 0.53
C ILE A 126 -0.18 5.72 -0.28
N ASN A 127 -0.78 6.89 -0.01
CA ASN A 127 -0.54 8.12 -0.77
C ASN A 127 0.92 8.58 -0.64
N MET A 128 1.51 8.56 0.56
CA MET A 128 2.93 8.91 0.74
C MET A 128 3.86 7.93 0.01
N TYR A 129 3.56 6.63 0.10
CA TYR A 129 4.32 5.62 -0.62
C TYR A 129 4.24 5.81 -2.15
N LEU A 130 3.04 6.04 -2.68
CA LEU A 130 2.83 6.24 -4.11
C LEU A 130 3.43 7.57 -4.57
N LEU A 131 3.29 8.64 -3.80
CA LEU A 131 3.84 9.97 -4.10
C LEU A 131 5.35 9.89 -4.31
N SER A 132 6.09 9.27 -3.38
CA SER A 132 7.55 9.14 -3.51
C SER A 132 7.96 8.42 -4.81
N ARG A 133 7.23 7.34 -5.17
CA ARG A 133 7.47 6.58 -6.40
C ARG A 133 7.08 7.34 -7.66
N VAL A 134 5.99 8.10 -7.62
CA VAL A 134 5.54 8.94 -8.73
C VAL A 134 6.54 10.06 -8.96
N LEU A 135 7.01 10.76 -7.92
CA LEU A 135 8.04 11.79 -8.04
C LEU A 135 9.34 11.22 -8.64
N PHE A 136 9.77 10.05 -8.17
CA PHE A 136 10.95 9.39 -8.72
C PHE A 136 10.76 9.00 -10.21
N ALA A 137 9.60 8.45 -10.56
CA ALA A 137 9.28 8.08 -11.94
C ALA A 137 9.17 9.31 -12.86
N LEU A 138 8.58 10.41 -12.38
CA LEU A 138 8.50 11.67 -13.11
C LEU A 138 9.88 12.28 -13.33
N GLY A 139 10.76 12.25 -12.32
CA GLY A 139 12.15 12.68 -12.47
C GLY A 139 12.89 11.87 -13.53
N ARG A 140 12.78 10.54 -13.50
CA ARG A 140 13.37 9.68 -14.54
C ARG A 140 12.80 9.94 -15.93
N LEU A 141 11.48 10.13 -16.04
CA LEU A 141 10.82 10.46 -17.29
C LEU A 141 11.28 11.82 -17.83
N ALA A 142 11.50 12.81 -16.96
CA ALA A 142 12.00 14.13 -17.35
C ALA A 142 13.43 14.05 -17.90
N VAL A 143 14.28 13.20 -17.32
CA VAL A 143 15.62 12.90 -17.87
C VAL A 143 15.51 12.18 -19.21
N GLU A 144 14.68 11.13 -19.31
CA GLU A 144 14.47 10.36 -20.55
C GLU A 144 13.96 11.24 -21.70
N LYS A 145 13.11 12.23 -21.41
CA LYS A 145 12.57 13.18 -22.38
C LYS A 145 13.50 14.36 -22.66
N GLY A 146 14.66 14.44 -22.00
CA GLY A 146 15.64 15.50 -22.19
C GLY A 146 15.25 16.87 -21.59
N TYR A 147 14.23 16.93 -20.72
CA TYR A 147 13.89 18.16 -19.99
C TYR A 147 14.92 18.47 -18.90
N ILE A 148 15.55 17.43 -18.34
CA ILE A 148 16.59 17.54 -17.32
C ILE A 148 17.83 16.82 -17.87
N PRO A 149 19.02 17.42 -17.82
CA PRO A 149 20.24 16.74 -18.26
C PRO A 149 20.51 15.51 -17.39
N GLU A 150 21.02 14.46 -18.01
CA GLU A 150 21.42 13.26 -17.27
C GLU A 150 22.55 13.61 -16.28
N PRO A 151 22.38 13.31 -14.97
CA PRO A 151 23.41 13.58 -13.98
C PRO A 151 24.70 12.84 -14.32
N ARG A 152 25.84 13.54 -14.25
CA ARG A 152 27.17 12.93 -14.45
C ARG A 152 27.59 11.97 -13.32
N TRP A 153 26.91 12.07 -12.18
CA TRP A 153 27.16 11.31 -10.96
C TRP A 153 25.82 10.80 -10.42
N ASP A 154 25.85 9.72 -9.64
CA ASP A 154 24.63 9.14 -9.06
C ASP A 154 24.05 10.07 -7.98
N PRO A 155 22.84 10.66 -8.16
CA PRO A 155 22.24 11.57 -7.19
C PRO A 155 21.75 10.88 -5.91
N PHE A 156 21.68 9.54 -5.89
CA PHE A 156 21.10 8.78 -4.78
C PHE A 156 21.74 9.03 -3.41
N PRO A 157 23.08 9.12 -3.26
CA PRO A 157 23.70 9.42 -1.97
C PRO A 157 23.32 10.80 -1.43
N LEU A 158 23.25 11.83 -2.29
CA LEU A 158 22.84 13.17 -1.86
C LEU A 158 21.37 13.18 -1.42
N LEU A 159 20.49 12.54 -2.19
CA LEU A 159 19.08 12.38 -1.81
C LEU A 159 18.96 11.68 -0.45
N THR A 160 19.71 10.61 -0.25
CA THR A 160 19.72 9.86 1.01
C THR A 160 20.17 10.73 2.18
N ALA A 161 21.27 11.47 2.03
CA ALA A 161 21.78 12.37 3.07
C ALA A 161 20.77 13.46 3.44
N VAL A 162 20.13 14.09 2.45
CA VAL A 162 19.11 15.13 2.68
C VAL A 162 17.88 14.55 3.37
N VAL A 163 17.36 13.42 2.90
CA VAL A 163 16.17 12.77 3.50
C VAL A 163 16.43 12.37 4.95
N TRP A 164 17.58 11.75 5.23
CA TRP A 164 17.94 11.34 6.60
C TRP A 164 18.21 12.53 7.53
N GLY A 165 18.90 13.56 7.04
CA GLY A 165 19.12 14.79 7.82
C GLY A 165 17.80 15.48 8.19
N LEU A 166 16.88 15.59 7.22
CA LEU A 166 15.58 16.22 7.43
C LEU A 166 14.69 15.42 8.37
N VAL A 167 14.61 14.09 8.22
CA VAL A 167 13.71 13.29 9.06
C VAL A 167 14.13 13.29 10.53
N LEU A 168 15.44 13.23 10.81
CA LEU A 168 15.95 13.32 12.19
C LEU A 168 15.76 14.72 12.76
N TRP A 169 16.06 15.77 11.98
CA TRP A 169 15.80 17.14 12.42
C TRP A 169 14.31 17.38 12.74
N LEU A 170 13.40 16.90 11.90
CA LEU A 170 11.96 16.97 12.15
C LEU A 170 11.55 16.16 13.38
N PHE A 171 12.17 15.01 13.62
CA PHE A 171 11.89 14.19 14.79
C PHE A 171 12.30 14.86 16.11
N GLU A 172 13.47 15.50 16.13
CA GLU A 172 14.01 16.19 17.31
C GLU A 172 13.27 17.50 17.62
N TYR A 173 13.00 18.33 16.60
CA TYR A 173 12.49 19.69 16.80
C TYR A 173 11.00 19.88 16.48
N HIS A 174 10.40 19.01 15.64
CA HIS A 174 9.04 19.19 15.11
C HIS A 174 8.23 17.88 15.07
N ARG A 175 8.38 17.01 16.08
CA ARG A 175 7.81 15.64 16.11
C ARG A 175 6.35 15.53 15.67
N SER A 176 5.50 16.46 16.10
CA SER A 176 4.06 16.45 15.82
C SER A 176 3.72 16.51 14.32
N THR A 177 4.65 16.96 13.49
CA THR A 177 4.48 17.04 12.02
C THR A 177 4.72 15.69 11.32
N LEU A 178 5.43 14.76 11.97
CA LEU A 178 5.72 13.44 11.40
C LEU A 178 4.51 12.50 11.51
N GLN A 179 4.48 11.48 10.66
CA GLN A 179 3.43 10.47 10.76
C GLN A 179 3.55 9.67 12.06
N PRO A 180 2.45 9.37 12.77
CA PRO A 180 2.50 8.68 14.07
C PRO A 180 3.28 7.36 14.05
N SER A 181 3.16 6.57 12.97
CA SER A 181 3.90 5.31 12.84
C SER A 181 5.42 5.51 12.75
N LEU A 182 5.86 6.60 12.10
CA LEU A 182 7.28 6.94 12.01
C LEU A 182 7.78 7.45 13.37
N GLN A 183 6.98 8.29 14.06
CA GLN A 183 7.30 8.74 15.41
C GLN A 183 7.50 7.55 16.37
N SER A 184 6.59 6.59 16.40
CA SER A 184 6.74 5.39 17.25
C SER A 184 8.01 4.60 16.95
N SER A 185 8.36 4.48 15.66
CA SER A 185 9.58 3.78 15.25
C SER A 185 10.84 4.54 15.69
N MET A 186 10.85 5.86 15.53
CA MET A 186 12.00 6.69 15.90
C MET A 186 12.16 6.82 17.41
N THR A 187 11.07 6.97 18.18
CA THR A 187 11.11 6.91 19.66
C THR A 187 11.69 5.57 20.14
N TYR A 188 11.24 4.45 19.56
CA TYR A 188 11.79 3.13 19.91
C TYR A 188 13.30 3.03 19.60
N LEU A 189 13.75 3.58 18.48
CA LEU A 189 15.15 3.47 18.03
C LEU A 189 16.12 4.45 18.70
N TYR A 190 15.67 5.67 19.00
CA TYR A 190 16.57 6.77 19.38
C TYR A 190 16.34 7.32 20.78
N GLU A 191 15.11 7.27 21.31
CA GLU A 191 14.82 7.77 22.66
C GLU A 191 14.83 6.66 23.69
N ASP A 192 14.10 5.58 23.42
CA ASP A 192 14.01 4.45 24.34
C ASP A 192 15.38 3.77 24.50
N SER A 193 16.27 3.87 23.50
CA SER A 193 17.65 3.41 23.58
C SER A 193 18.54 4.18 24.58
N ASN A 194 18.09 5.34 25.07
CA ASN A 194 18.86 6.17 26.02
C ASN A 194 18.58 5.82 27.49
N VAL A 195 17.67 4.89 27.78
CA VAL A 195 17.25 4.55 29.15
C VAL A 195 17.35 3.05 29.36
N TRP A 196 18.07 2.62 30.40
CA TRP A 196 18.13 1.22 30.83
C TRP A 196 18.25 1.13 32.35
N HIS A 197 17.68 0.09 32.95
CA HIS A 197 17.68 -0.16 34.39
C HIS A 197 18.34 -1.50 34.76
N GLY A 198 18.57 -2.41 33.82
CA GLY A 198 19.26 -3.70 34.04
C GLY A 198 19.59 -4.47 32.76
N ILE A 199 19.97 -5.74 32.88
CA ILE A 199 20.30 -6.59 31.71
C ILE A 199 19.04 -6.97 30.92
N SER A 200 17.92 -7.12 31.62
CA SER A 200 16.63 -7.50 31.04
C SER A 200 16.14 -6.44 30.05
N ASP A 201 16.17 -5.16 30.42
CA ASP A 201 15.72 -4.10 29.52
C ASP A 201 16.77 -3.67 28.50
N PHE A 202 18.05 -3.85 28.82
CA PHE A 202 19.15 -3.62 27.89
C PHE A 202 19.19 -4.63 26.73
N LEU A 203 18.92 -5.93 26.97
CA LEU A 203 19.06 -6.98 25.94
C LEU A 203 17.75 -7.67 25.51
N ILE A 204 16.75 -7.74 26.38
CA ILE A 204 15.57 -8.61 26.16
C ILE A 204 14.30 -7.79 25.89
N TYR A 205 14.06 -6.70 26.63
CA TYR A 205 12.83 -5.92 26.53
C TYR A 205 13.07 -4.41 26.50
N ASN A 206 12.65 -3.72 25.45
CA ASN A 206 12.87 -2.27 25.36
C ASN A 206 12.22 -1.44 26.50
N LYS A 207 11.16 -1.95 27.15
CA LYS A 207 10.57 -1.36 28.36
C LYS A 207 10.23 -2.46 29.34
N SER A 208 10.75 -2.37 30.56
CA SER A 208 10.30 -3.19 31.69
C SER A 208 8.82 -2.88 31.95
N ARG A 209 7.96 -3.91 32.01
CA ARG A 209 6.58 -3.70 32.49
C ARG A 209 6.66 -3.16 33.91
N PRO A 210 5.86 -2.13 34.29
CA PRO A 210 5.77 -1.75 35.69
C PRO A 210 5.35 -3.00 36.48
N SER A 211 6.17 -3.39 37.45
CA SER A 211 5.79 -4.36 38.47
C SER A 211 4.66 -3.74 39.27
N ASN A 212 3.43 -4.19 39.02
CA ASN A 212 2.36 -4.11 40.01
C ASN A 212 2.58 -5.19 41.06
#